data_AF-E5Y376-F1
#
_entry.id   AF-E5Y376-F1
#
_cell.length_a   1.000
_cell.length_b   1.000
_cell.length_c   1.000
_cell.angle_alpha   90.00
_cell.angle_beta   90.00
_cell.angle_gamma   90.00
#
_symmetry.space_group_name_H-M   'P 1'
#
loop_
_entity.id
_entity.type
_entity.pdbx_description
1 polymer ?
#
loop_
_entity_poly.entity_id
_entity_poly.type
_entity_poly.pdbx_seq_one_letter_code
_entity_poly.pdbx_strand_id
1 'polypeptide(L)'
;MTSLAPHFESILDTLSDGVFISDAEGTTLFVNKMYETLTGLRQGEIRGKNIRTLVQQGIFDKVVNPQIVETGKSATHVQQLANGKRLVLTGYPVFDDKGQLCLVVTFARDITVLTQLQEEMTAQKKLIEQFHDRLAFLAREQTRELVPVFESREMKEVMSLVERFASSDATVLILGETGVGKDVVARLTHELSPRKEKMFLKVDCGGISESLTESELFGYMPGAFTGAGNKGKSGYFEMADGGTVFLDEIGELSLAMQTRLLRVLQDGEIMRVGSSKPRKVNVRIIAATNRNLAERVEKGLFRRDLYYRLNVAVVNIPPLRERPDDIQPLVTHFLNMFTSKYRKHMNLTPGLMEALRQYSWPGNVRELQNLMHSIVITKDHGPLSVKDLPRHMTGNENEELFFPDDGINYERPLKDIMADIERGILRKALKVHGSVQKVAEVFKVNRSTIFRKLHSEKDGGE
;
A
#
# COMPACT_ATOMS: atom_id res chain seq x y z
N MET A 1 6.74 25.75 70.74
CA MET A 1 6.89 25.48 69.30
C MET A 1 8.35 25.15 69.06
N THR A 2 8.66 23.95 68.60
CA THR A 2 10.03 23.55 68.24
C THR A 2 10.47 24.37 67.04
N SER A 3 11.51 25.18 67.19
CA SER A 3 12.05 25.99 66.08
C SER A 3 12.67 25.06 65.03
N LEU A 4 12.37 25.27 63.75
CA LEU A 4 12.95 24.54 62.62
C LEU A 4 14.39 24.99 62.29
N ALA A 5 14.81 26.16 62.79
CA ALA A 5 16.11 26.76 62.52
C ALA A 5 17.32 25.84 62.78
N PRO A 6 17.43 25.12 63.93
CA PRO A 6 18.58 24.25 64.19
C PRO A 6 18.65 23.00 63.31
N HIS A 7 17.58 22.65 62.59
CA HIS A 7 17.51 21.45 61.74
C HIS A 7 17.59 21.77 60.24
N PHE A 8 17.75 23.03 59.86
CA PHE A 8 17.68 23.48 58.47
C PHE A 8 18.69 22.77 57.54
N GLU A 9 19.95 22.66 57.95
CA GLU A 9 20.97 21.97 57.15
C GLU A 9 20.64 20.49 56.96
N SER A 10 20.18 19.81 58.03
CA SER A 10 19.77 18.40 57.96
C SER A 10 18.58 18.18 57.04
N ILE A 11 17.64 19.12 56.99
CA ILE A 11 16.48 19.06 56.09
C ILE A 11 16.93 19.20 54.63
N LEU A 12 17.82 20.15 54.32
CA LEU A 12 18.34 20.34 52.97
C LEU A 12 19.18 19.15 52.47
N ASP A 13 19.85 18.44 53.37
CA ASP A 13 20.58 17.20 53.06
C ASP A 13 19.67 16.02 52.68
N THR A 14 18.39 16.05 53.05
CA THR A 14 17.44 14.99 52.65
C THR A 14 16.90 15.16 51.23
N LEU A 15 17.15 16.30 50.58
CA LEU A 15 16.65 16.58 49.24
C LEU A 15 17.43 15.77 48.19
N SER A 16 16.68 15.23 47.22
CA SER A 16 17.25 14.49 46.10
C SER A 16 17.98 15.37 45.08
N ASP A 17 17.78 16.69 45.16
CA ASP A 17 18.46 17.68 44.33
C ASP A 17 19.65 18.29 45.08
N GLY A 18 20.70 18.64 44.35
CA GLY A 18 21.78 19.46 44.89
C GLY A 18 21.26 20.85 45.22
N VAL A 19 21.55 21.36 46.40
CA VAL A 19 21.15 22.70 46.83
C VAL A 19 22.39 23.55 47.02
N PHE A 20 22.36 24.74 46.45
CA PHE A 20 23.39 25.77 46.58
C PHE A 20 22.73 27.10 46.97
N ILE A 21 23.17 27.70 48.06
CA ILE A 21 22.63 28.96 48.58
C ILE A 21 23.73 30.01 48.61
N SER A 22 23.44 31.17 48.04
CA SER A 22 24.31 32.35 48.04
C SER A 22 23.55 33.60 48.47
N ASP A 23 24.27 34.60 48.96
CA ASP A 23 23.74 35.95 49.13
C ASP A 23 23.58 36.70 47.79
N ALA A 24 23.07 37.94 47.88
CA ALA A 24 22.88 38.84 46.74
C ALA A 24 24.21 39.28 46.07
N GLU A 25 25.34 39.22 46.78
CA GLU A 25 26.66 39.55 46.24
C GLU A 25 27.34 38.34 45.57
N GLY A 26 26.73 37.15 45.69
CA GLY A 26 27.22 35.90 45.13
C GLY A 26 28.18 35.15 46.05
N THR A 27 28.23 35.45 47.34
CA THR A 27 29.00 34.69 48.33
C THR A 27 28.25 33.42 48.70
N THR A 28 28.95 32.30 48.66
CA THR A 28 28.38 30.99 48.99
C THR A 28 28.14 30.86 50.49
N LEU A 29 26.89 30.62 50.89
CA LEU A 29 26.51 30.45 52.29
C LEU A 29 26.39 28.98 52.68
N PHE A 30 25.81 28.17 51.79
CA PHE A 30 25.52 26.76 52.07
C PHE A 30 25.47 25.92 50.79
N VAL A 31 25.90 24.66 50.90
CA VAL A 31 25.60 23.60 49.94
C VAL A 31 25.23 22.32 50.68
N ASN A 32 24.34 21.50 50.11
CA ASN A 32 23.99 20.21 50.70
C ASN A 32 24.90 19.08 50.17
N LYS A 33 24.86 17.91 50.83
CA LYS A 33 25.63 16.71 50.44
C LYS A 33 25.36 16.24 49.01
N MET A 34 24.12 16.41 48.52
CA MET A 34 23.78 16.03 47.15
C MET A 34 24.55 16.90 46.15
N TYR A 35 24.69 18.20 46.41
CA TYR A 35 25.49 19.10 45.57
C TYR A 35 26.96 18.70 45.54
N GLU A 36 27.53 18.31 46.69
CA GLU A 36 28.89 17.76 46.76
C GLU A 36 29.03 16.48 45.93
N THR A 37 28.04 15.60 45.98
CA THR A 37 28.04 14.33 45.23
C THR A 37 27.94 14.57 43.72
N LEU A 38 27.17 15.57 43.30
CA LEU A 38 26.98 15.92 41.89
C LEU A 38 28.21 16.60 41.28
N THR A 39 28.85 17.50 42.04
CA THR A 39 29.94 18.38 41.55
C THR A 39 31.34 17.93 41.97
N GLY A 40 31.46 17.13 43.02
CA GLY A 40 32.73 16.72 43.63
C GLY A 40 33.35 17.76 44.57
N LEU A 41 32.72 18.92 44.76
CA LEU A 41 33.22 20.02 45.60
C LEU A 41 32.73 19.87 47.04
N ARG A 42 33.61 19.98 48.03
CA ARG A 42 33.20 19.93 49.44
C ARG A 42 32.72 21.29 49.92
N GLN A 43 31.70 21.30 50.78
CA GLN A 43 31.12 22.50 51.39
C GLN A 43 32.19 23.38 52.04
N GLY A 44 33.13 22.77 52.77
CA GLY A 44 34.23 23.48 53.42
C GLY A 44 35.19 24.20 52.46
N GLU A 45 35.24 23.80 51.20
CA GLU A 45 36.14 24.39 50.19
C GLU A 45 35.51 25.58 49.48
N ILE A 46 34.17 25.67 49.45
CA ILE A 46 33.42 26.68 48.69
C ILE A 46 32.64 27.65 49.58
N ARG A 47 32.35 27.30 50.83
CA ARG A 47 31.68 28.20 51.78
C ARG A 47 32.50 29.48 51.99
N GLY A 48 31.84 30.63 51.90
CA GLY A 48 32.47 31.96 52.01
C GLY A 48 33.21 32.43 50.74
N LYS A 49 33.31 31.61 49.69
CA LYS A 49 33.87 32.05 48.40
C LYS A 49 32.81 32.68 47.52
N ASN A 50 33.21 33.70 46.76
CA ASN A 50 32.35 34.33 45.77
C ASN A 50 32.26 33.46 44.50
N ILE A 51 31.04 33.32 44.00
CA ILE A 51 30.71 32.46 42.86
C ILE A 51 31.40 32.92 41.56
N ARG A 52 31.68 34.22 41.41
CA ARG A 52 32.41 34.75 40.25
C ARG A 52 33.86 34.27 40.22
N THR A 53 34.49 34.12 41.39
CA THR A 53 35.85 33.59 41.51
C THR A 53 35.90 32.10 41.15
N LEU A 54 34.86 31.35 41.52
CA LEU A 54 34.76 29.91 41.20
C LEU A 54 34.58 29.66 39.70
N VAL A 55 33.89 30.56 38.98
CA VAL A 55 33.76 30.52 37.51
C VAL A 55 35.10 30.81 36.83
N GLN A 56 35.82 31.83 37.30
CA GLN A 56 37.13 32.19 36.75
C GLN A 56 38.18 31.09 36.94
N GLN A 57 38.02 30.25 37.96
CA GLN A 57 38.84 29.06 38.19
C GLN A 57 38.44 27.85 37.32
N GLY A 58 37.44 28.01 36.43
CA GLY A 58 37.00 26.95 35.51
C GLY A 58 36.18 25.83 36.18
N ILE A 59 35.72 26.05 37.42
CA ILE A 59 34.92 25.07 38.17
C ILE A 59 33.46 25.09 37.70
N PHE A 60 32.99 26.23 37.17
CA PHE A 60 31.64 26.39 36.60
C PHE A 60 31.69 27.08 35.23
N ASP A 61 30.80 26.68 34.31
CA ASP A 61 30.70 27.27 32.96
C ASP A 61 29.85 28.55 32.94
N LYS A 62 28.82 28.61 33.80
CA LYS A 62 27.90 29.75 33.93
C LYS A 62 27.23 29.75 35.31
N VAL A 63 26.92 30.93 35.82
CA VAL A 63 26.24 31.12 37.11
C VAL A 63 24.85 31.68 36.90
N VAL A 64 23.87 31.13 37.61
CA VAL A 64 22.48 31.60 37.57
C VAL A 64 22.25 32.82 38.47
N ASN A 65 23.09 33.00 39.50
CA ASN A 65 22.98 34.06 40.50
C ASN A 65 22.95 35.50 39.91
N PRO A 66 23.89 35.95 39.05
CA PRO A 66 23.89 37.34 38.57
C PRO A 66 22.61 37.73 37.82
N GLN A 67 22.06 36.81 37.01
CA GLN A 67 20.82 37.02 36.27
C GLN A 67 19.60 37.13 37.21
N ILE A 68 19.55 36.33 38.26
CA ILE A 68 18.44 36.33 39.23
C ILE A 68 18.49 37.60 40.10
N VAL A 69 19.68 38.03 40.51
CA VAL A 69 19.86 39.25 41.30
C VAL A 69 19.46 40.49 40.47
N GLU A 70 19.82 40.53 39.19
CA GLU A 70 19.46 41.64 38.29
C GLU A 70 17.96 41.67 37.94
N THR A 71 17.33 40.51 37.74
CA THR A 71 15.94 40.43 37.28
C THR A 71 14.91 40.27 38.39
N GLY A 72 15.34 39.88 39.60
CA GLY A 72 14.46 39.51 40.71
C GLY A 72 13.55 38.30 40.42
N LYS A 73 13.86 37.51 39.38
CA LYS A 73 13.02 36.39 38.91
C LYS A 73 13.83 35.09 38.86
N SER A 74 13.14 33.96 38.97
CA SER A 74 13.76 32.64 38.83
C SER A 74 14.36 32.45 37.43
N ALA A 75 15.50 31.76 37.34
CA ALA A 75 16.15 31.43 36.08
C ALA A 75 16.60 29.96 36.06
N THR A 76 16.55 29.37 34.86
CA THR A 76 16.97 27.98 34.63
C THR A 76 18.10 27.97 33.60
N HIS A 77 19.14 27.19 33.88
CA HIS A 77 20.27 27.01 32.99
C HIS A 77 20.70 25.54 32.95
N VAL A 78 21.17 25.07 31.80
CA VAL A 78 21.76 23.74 31.67
C VAL A 78 23.27 23.89 31.67
N GLN A 79 23.94 23.18 32.57
CA GLN A 79 25.39 23.14 32.68
C GLN A 79 25.91 21.75 32.34
N GLN A 80 27.04 21.68 31.66
CA GLN A 80 27.78 20.44 31.49
C GLN A 80 29.00 20.46 32.41
N LEU A 81 29.18 19.40 33.20
CA LEU A 81 30.36 19.25 34.06
C LEU A 81 31.50 18.58 33.30
N ALA A 82 32.74 18.81 33.73
CA ALA A 82 33.94 18.19 33.15
C ALA A 82 33.93 16.65 33.24
N ASN A 83 33.17 16.08 34.18
CA ASN A 83 32.95 14.63 34.31
C ASN A 83 31.90 14.07 33.32
N GLY A 84 31.39 14.89 32.40
CA GLY A 84 30.43 14.50 31.36
C GLY A 84 28.96 14.55 31.79
N LYS A 85 28.64 14.81 33.06
CA LYS A 85 27.26 14.94 33.53
C LYS A 85 26.63 16.24 33.04
N ARG A 86 25.32 16.19 32.75
CA ARG A 86 24.50 17.36 32.44
C ARG A 86 23.60 17.69 33.61
N LEU A 87 23.72 18.90 34.14
CA LEU A 87 22.93 19.41 35.25
C LEU A 87 21.95 20.47 34.78
N VAL A 88 20.72 20.42 35.28
CA VAL A 88 19.81 21.58 35.23
C VAL A 88 19.95 22.34 36.54
N LEU A 89 20.35 23.60 36.43
CA LEU A 89 20.39 24.55 37.53
C LEU A 89 19.14 25.42 37.47
N THR A 90 18.31 25.39 38.51
CA THR A 90 17.17 26.30 38.64
C THR A 90 17.34 27.13 39.91
N GLY A 91 17.52 28.42 39.74
CA GLY A 91 17.68 29.36 40.84
C GLY A 91 16.40 30.13 41.13
N TYR A 92 16.15 30.37 42.42
CA TYR A 92 15.02 31.13 42.94
C TYR A 92 15.51 32.25 43.86
N PRO A 93 15.00 33.49 43.69
CA PRO A 93 15.27 34.57 44.63
C PRO A 93 14.47 34.37 45.92
N VAL A 94 15.07 34.75 47.04
CA VAL A 94 14.42 34.83 48.35
C VAL A 94 14.53 36.27 48.82
N PHE A 95 13.43 36.81 49.32
CA PHE A 95 13.30 38.20 49.76
C PHE A 95 13.14 38.27 51.28
N ASP A 96 13.62 39.35 51.89
CA ASP A 96 13.42 39.64 53.30
C ASP A 96 12.03 40.27 53.58
N ASP A 97 11.73 40.54 54.85
CA ASP A 97 10.47 41.15 55.29
C ASP A 97 10.23 42.57 54.72
N LYS A 98 11.27 43.21 54.16
CA LYS A 98 11.21 44.52 53.50
C LYS A 98 11.10 44.42 51.98
N GLY A 99 11.05 43.20 51.43
CA GLY A 99 10.95 42.94 49.99
C GLY A 99 12.28 43.06 49.23
N GLN A 100 13.41 43.13 49.94
CA GLN A 100 14.73 43.17 49.32
C GLN A 100 15.27 41.76 49.11
N LEU A 101 15.87 41.48 47.95
CA LEU A 101 16.46 40.18 47.64
C LEU A 101 17.63 39.92 48.58
N CYS A 102 17.53 38.87 49.40
CA CYS A 102 18.53 38.54 50.41
C CYS A 102 19.34 37.30 50.04
N LEU A 103 18.71 36.29 49.42
CA LEU A 103 19.34 35.03 49.07
C LEU A 103 18.93 34.56 47.67
N VAL A 104 19.78 33.74 47.07
CA VAL A 104 19.46 32.96 45.88
C VAL A 104 19.67 31.48 46.21
N VAL A 105 18.61 30.69 46.05
CA VAL A 105 18.64 29.23 46.23
C VAL A 105 18.65 28.57 44.86
N THR A 106 19.70 27.82 44.55
CA THR A 106 19.87 27.12 43.29
C THR A 106 19.77 25.62 43.51
N PHE A 107 18.86 24.98 42.76
CA PHE A 107 18.72 23.53 42.70
C PHE A 107 19.48 22.99 41.49
N ALA A 108 20.31 21.98 41.71
CA ALA A 108 21.06 21.27 40.70
C ALA A 108 20.53 19.84 40.57
N ARG A 109 20.00 19.48 39.40
CA ARG A 109 19.49 18.13 39.11
C ARG A 109 20.26 17.50 37.96
N ASP A 110 20.71 16.26 38.16
CA ASP A 110 21.32 15.46 37.10
C ASP A 110 20.24 15.00 36.10
N ILE A 111 20.39 15.44 34.85
CA ILE A 111 19.50 15.08 33.74
C ILE A 111 20.21 14.24 32.69
N THR A 112 21.41 13.73 32.97
CA THR A 112 22.26 13.03 31.99
C THR A 112 21.50 11.90 31.32
N VAL A 113 20.93 10.98 32.11
CA VAL A 113 20.15 9.83 31.61
C VAL A 113 18.90 10.29 30.85
N LEU A 114 18.19 11.30 31.35
CA LEU A 114 17.01 11.85 30.69
C LEU A 114 17.34 12.44 29.31
N THR A 115 18.43 13.21 29.21
CA THR A 115 18.88 13.78 27.94
C THR A 115 19.37 12.72 26.95
N GLN A 116 20.09 11.69 27.42
CA GLN A 116 20.53 10.59 26.56
C GLN A 116 19.34 9.81 25.99
N LEU A 117 18.36 9.47 26.82
CA LEU A 117 17.14 8.81 26.35
C LEU A 117 16.35 9.66 25.35
N GLN A 118 16.30 10.98 25.59
CA GLN A 118 15.64 11.91 24.66
C GLN A 118 16.39 11.98 23.32
N GLU A 119 17.72 12.05 23.34
CA GLU A 119 18.57 12.04 22.14
C GLU A 119 18.40 10.73 21.35
N GLU A 120 18.42 9.56 22.01
CA GLU A 120 18.16 8.25 21.39
C GLU A 120 16.79 8.17 20.74
N MET A 121 15.74 8.62 21.44
CA MET A 121 14.37 8.68 20.91
C MET A 121 14.28 9.57 19.67
N THR A 122 14.97 10.71 19.68
CA THR A 122 14.98 11.64 18.55
C THR A 122 15.70 11.03 17.35
N ALA A 123 16.81 10.33 17.58
CA ALA A 123 17.55 9.62 16.54
C ALA A 123 16.73 8.47 15.94
N GLN A 124 16.05 7.67 16.77
CA GLN A 124 15.14 6.61 16.30
C GLN A 124 13.99 7.16 15.47
N LYS A 125 13.36 8.25 15.91
CA LYS A 125 12.27 8.89 15.18
C LYS A 125 12.73 9.39 13.81
N LYS A 126 13.91 10.02 13.74
CA LYS A 126 14.52 10.48 12.49
C LYS A 126 14.83 9.33 11.54
N LEU A 127 15.29 8.19 12.06
CA LEU A 127 15.55 7.00 11.25
C LEU A 127 14.25 6.42 10.68
N ILE A 128 13.17 6.39 11.47
CA ILE A 128 11.84 5.95 11.01
C ILE A 128 11.31 6.88 9.92
N GLU A 129 11.42 8.19 10.09
CA GLU A 129 11.05 9.18 9.06
C GLU A 129 11.86 8.97 7.78
N GLN A 130 13.18 8.79 7.88
CA GLN A 130 14.03 8.48 6.72
C GLN A 130 13.67 7.15 6.04
N PHE A 131 13.28 6.13 6.81
CA PHE A 131 12.79 4.87 6.25
C PHE A 131 11.46 5.05 5.52
N HIS A 132 10.52 5.82 6.09
CA HIS A 132 9.27 6.16 5.42
C HIS A 132 9.51 6.96 4.14
N ASP A 133 10.41 7.94 4.15
CA ASP A 133 10.76 8.72 2.96
C ASP A 133 11.40 7.84 1.88
N ARG A 134 12.27 6.89 2.26
CA ARG A 134 12.86 5.92 1.33
C ARG A 134 11.82 4.96 0.76
N LEU A 135 10.89 4.47 1.59
CA LEU A 135 9.80 3.62 1.12
C LEU A 135 8.85 4.39 0.18
N ALA A 136 8.55 5.65 0.50
CA ALA A 136 7.78 6.53 -0.37
C ALA A 136 8.53 6.81 -1.68
N PHE A 137 9.85 7.02 -1.63
CA PHE A 137 10.69 7.20 -2.82
C PHE A 137 10.74 5.95 -3.70
N LEU A 138 10.95 4.76 -3.12
CA LEU A 138 10.95 3.49 -3.86
C LEU A 138 9.56 3.16 -4.44
N ALA A 139 8.49 3.48 -3.71
CA ALA A 139 7.14 3.41 -4.23
C ALA A 139 6.96 4.37 -5.43
N ARG A 140 7.57 5.56 -5.38
CA ARG A 140 7.54 6.54 -6.47
C ARG A 140 8.34 6.10 -7.70
N GLU A 141 9.45 5.41 -7.51
CA GLU A 141 10.31 4.94 -8.60
C GLU A 141 9.63 3.81 -9.41
N GLN A 142 8.84 2.96 -8.77
CA GLN A 142 7.95 2.01 -9.47
C GLN A 142 6.73 2.68 -10.13
N THR A 143 6.36 3.91 -9.76
CA THR A 143 5.18 4.61 -10.32
C THR A 143 5.43 5.44 -11.58
N ARG A 144 6.69 5.68 -11.99
CA ARG A 144 6.96 6.46 -13.22
C ARG A 144 6.40 5.84 -14.51
N GLU A 145 5.98 4.57 -14.49
CA GLU A 145 5.39 3.87 -15.63
C GLU A 145 3.84 3.84 -15.64
N LEU A 146 3.14 4.38 -14.63
CA LEU A 146 1.68 4.24 -14.48
C LEU A 146 0.89 5.44 -15.02
N VAL A 147 1.31 6.01 -16.16
CA VAL A 147 0.48 7.01 -16.86
C VAL A 147 -0.74 6.29 -17.44
N PRO A 148 -1.98 6.72 -17.13
CA PRO A 148 -3.17 6.11 -17.71
C PRO A 148 -3.17 6.31 -19.23
N VAL A 149 -3.23 5.20 -19.98
CA VAL A 149 -3.29 5.19 -21.44
C VAL A 149 -4.73 4.95 -21.87
N PHE A 150 -5.32 5.93 -22.54
CA PHE A 150 -6.69 5.89 -23.05
C PHE A 150 -6.92 6.96 -24.13
N GLU A 151 -7.93 6.77 -24.96
CA GLU A 151 -8.37 7.69 -26.02
C GLU A 151 -9.91 7.79 -26.12
N SER A 152 -10.61 6.73 -25.69
CA SER A 152 -12.07 6.60 -25.68
C SER A 152 -12.76 7.71 -24.89
N ARG A 153 -13.97 8.04 -25.32
CA ARG A 153 -14.80 9.06 -24.66
C ARG A 153 -15.18 8.62 -23.25
N GLU A 154 -15.50 7.34 -23.10
CA GLU A 154 -15.93 6.71 -21.86
C GLU A 154 -14.83 6.84 -20.79
N MET A 155 -13.57 6.58 -21.16
CA MET A 155 -12.46 6.77 -20.22
C MET A 155 -12.16 8.24 -19.93
N LYS A 156 -12.36 9.17 -20.88
CA LYS A 156 -12.24 10.61 -20.61
C LYS A 156 -13.26 11.07 -19.55
N GLU A 157 -14.49 10.58 -19.62
CA GLU A 157 -15.52 10.84 -18.62
C GLU A 157 -15.13 10.27 -17.24
N VAL A 158 -14.61 9.04 -17.19
CA VAL A 158 -14.04 8.42 -15.98
C VAL A 158 -12.94 9.28 -15.38
N MET A 159 -11.99 9.74 -16.19
CA MET A 159 -10.84 10.52 -15.71
C MET A 159 -11.28 11.90 -15.18
N SER A 160 -12.27 12.54 -15.80
CA SER A 160 -12.85 13.79 -15.29
C SER A 160 -13.50 13.61 -13.91
N LEU A 161 -14.17 12.48 -13.67
CA LEU A 161 -14.71 12.16 -12.34
C LEU A 161 -13.59 11.92 -11.33
N VAL A 162 -12.54 11.21 -11.72
CA VAL A 162 -11.37 10.93 -10.87
C VAL A 162 -10.69 12.23 -10.43
N GLU A 163 -10.43 13.16 -11.36
CA GLU A 163 -9.87 14.47 -11.06
C GLU A 163 -10.73 15.26 -10.05
N ARG A 164 -12.05 15.27 -10.27
CA ARG A 164 -13.00 15.93 -9.36
C ARG A 164 -12.97 15.32 -7.97
N PHE A 165 -13.05 13.99 -7.87
CA PHE A 165 -13.08 13.29 -6.58
C PHE A 165 -11.74 13.33 -5.86
N ALA A 166 -10.62 13.35 -6.59
CA ALA A 166 -9.27 13.48 -6.04
C ALA A 166 -9.05 14.78 -5.27
N SER A 167 -9.70 15.87 -5.68
CA SER A 167 -9.62 17.17 -4.97
C SER A 167 -10.26 17.17 -3.57
N SER A 168 -11.07 16.15 -3.26
CA SER A 168 -11.81 16.02 -2.00
C SER A 168 -11.26 14.88 -1.13
N ASP A 169 -11.59 14.91 0.17
CA ASP A 169 -11.28 13.81 1.09
C ASP A 169 -12.37 12.72 1.12
N ALA A 170 -13.34 12.77 0.19
CA ALA A 170 -14.41 11.81 0.12
C ALA A 170 -13.91 10.39 -0.19
N THR A 171 -14.63 9.39 0.33
CA THR A 171 -14.43 7.99 -0.02
C THR A 171 -14.80 7.76 -1.48
N VAL A 172 -13.87 7.18 -2.25
CA VAL A 172 -14.07 6.86 -3.67
C VAL A 172 -14.30 5.36 -3.84
N LEU A 173 -15.38 4.98 -4.50
CA LEU A 173 -15.71 3.60 -4.84
C LEU A 173 -15.53 3.37 -6.34
N ILE A 174 -14.57 2.52 -6.70
CA ILE A 174 -14.24 2.16 -8.07
C ILE A 174 -14.91 0.83 -8.41
N LEU A 175 -15.86 0.87 -9.34
CA LEU A 175 -16.55 -0.30 -9.87
C LEU A 175 -15.96 -0.67 -11.23
N GLY A 176 -15.96 -1.96 -11.54
CA GLY A 176 -15.56 -2.46 -12.85
C GLY A 176 -15.05 -3.89 -12.78
N GLU A 177 -15.03 -4.57 -13.92
CA GLU A 177 -14.61 -5.97 -14.03
C GLU A 177 -13.15 -6.19 -13.59
N THR A 178 -12.78 -7.46 -13.41
CA THR A 178 -11.40 -7.82 -13.13
C THR A 178 -10.52 -7.46 -14.33
N GLY A 179 -9.38 -6.83 -14.08
CA GLY A 179 -8.41 -6.48 -15.12
C GLY A 179 -8.68 -5.19 -15.90
N VAL A 180 -9.69 -4.37 -15.56
CA VAL A 180 -9.97 -3.09 -16.26
C VAL A 180 -9.01 -1.94 -15.94
N GLY A 181 -8.17 -2.08 -14.90
CA GLY A 181 -7.23 -1.04 -14.46
C GLY A 181 -7.64 -0.26 -13.20
N LYS A 182 -8.45 -0.85 -12.31
CA LYS A 182 -8.87 -0.21 -11.03
C LYS A 182 -7.69 0.28 -10.19
N ASP A 183 -6.59 -0.47 -10.18
CA ASP A 183 -5.34 -0.09 -9.49
C ASP A 183 -4.73 1.22 -10.00
N VAL A 184 -4.73 1.41 -11.31
CA VAL A 184 -4.18 2.61 -11.96
C VAL A 184 -5.03 3.81 -11.58
N VAL A 185 -6.35 3.66 -11.66
CA VAL A 185 -7.30 4.70 -11.28
C VAL A 185 -7.22 5.06 -9.79
N ALA A 186 -7.07 4.06 -8.91
CA ALA A 186 -6.92 4.30 -7.47
C ALA A 186 -5.64 5.08 -7.14
N ARG A 187 -4.52 4.73 -7.77
CA ARG A 187 -3.25 5.45 -7.61
C ARG A 187 -3.35 6.88 -8.13
N LEU A 188 -3.88 7.06 -9.33
CA LEU A 188 -4.10 8.38 -9.92
C LEU A 188 -4.98 9.26 -9.01
N THR A 189 -6.03 8.69 -8.44
CA THR A 189 -6.91 9.37 -7.47
C THR A 189 -6.15 9.86 -6.23
N HIS A 190 -5.11 9.15 -5.79
CA HIS A 190 -4.23 9.56 -4.70
C HIS A 190 -3.22 10.63 -5.15
N GLU A 191 -2.58 10.44 -6.31
CA GLU A 191 -1.57 11.37 -6.86
C GLU A 191 -2.14 12.75 -7.17
N LEU A 192 -3.41 12.82 -7.59
CA LEU A 192 -4.12 14.06 -7.84
C LEU A 192 -4.69 14.72 -6.57
N SER A 193 -4.54 14.08 -5.41
CA SER A 193 -5.14 14.55 -4.15
C SER A 193 -4.19 15.43 -3.33
N PRO A 194 -4.72 16.18 -2.35
CA PRO A 194 -3.88 16.89 -1.36
C PRO A 194 -2.94 15.96 -0.57
N ARG A 195 -3.23 14.65 -0.54
CA ARG A 195 -2.44 13.63 0.16
C ARG A 195 -1.38 12.96 -0.72
N LYS A 196 -1.10 13.46 -1.94
CA LYS A 196 -0.15 12.85 -2.90
C LYS A 196 1.27 12.60 -2.38
N GLU A 197 1.72 13.40 -1.40
CA GLU A 197 3.04 13.23 -0.80
C GLU A 197 3.03 12.25 0.39
N LYS A 198 1.85 11.79 0.81
CA LYS A 198 1.64 10.90 1.95
C LYS A 198 1.63 9.44 1.51
N MET A 199 1.60 8.54 2.48
CA MET A 199 1.60 7.11 2.22
C MET A 199 0.35 6.68 1.44
N PHE A 200 0.55 5.88 0.38
CA PHE A 200 -0.50 5.13 -0.31
C PHE A 200 -0.29 3.65 -0.05
N LEU A 201 -1.26 3.02 0.61
CA LEU A 201 -1.20 1.60 0.95
C LEU A 201 -2.30 0.83 0.23
N LYS A 202 -1.91 -0.12 -0.65
CA LYS A 202 -2.84 -1.06 -1.28
C LYS A 202 -3.01 -2.29 -0.39
N VAL A 203 -4.26 -2.71 -0.21
CA VAL A 203 -4.64 -3.93 0.51
C VAL A 203 -5.62 -4.72 -0.36
N ASP A 204 -5.34 -6.00 -0.55
CA ASP A 204 -6.23 -6.94 -1.22
C ASP A 204 -7.12 -7.64 -0.20
N CYS A 205 -8.44 -7.49 -0.32
CA CYS A 205 -9.41 -8.08 0.59
C CYS A 205 -9.79 -9.53 0.24
N GLY A 206 -9.37 -10.05 -0.92
CA GLY A 206 -9.66 -11.41 -1.39
C GLY A 206 -8.68 -12.50 -0.92
N GLY A 207 -7.76 -12.17 0.00
CA GLY A 207 -6.62 -13.00 0.38
C GLY A 207 -6.92 -14.32 1.14
N ILE A 208 -5.85 -15.11 1.33
CA ILE A 208 -5.83 -16.55 1.71
C ILE A 208 -6.53 -16.89 3.06
N SER A 209 -6.71 -15.94 3.98
CA SER A 209 -7.47 -16.16 5.22
C SER A 209 -8.06 -14.88 5.79
N GLU A 210 -9.29 -14.97 6.30
CA GLU A 210 -9.99 -13.88 7.01
C GLU A 210 -9.17 -13.39 8.23
N SER A 211 -8.62 -14.31 9.03
CA SER A 211 -7.88 -13.96 10.24
C SER A 211 -6.59 -13.19 9.95
N LEU A 212 -5.90 -13.57 8.87
CA LEU A 212 -4.69 -12.88 8.45
C LEU A 212 -5.02 -11.48 7.94
N THR A 213 -6.01 -11.38 7.06
CA THR A 213 -6.48 -10.10 6.51
C THR A 213 -6.92 -9.13 7.60
N GLU A 214 -7.65 -9.62 8.62
CA GLU A 214 -8.05 -8.81 9.77
C GLU A 214 -6.84 -8.32 10.57
N SER A 215 -5.87 -9.21 10.83
CA SER A 215 -4.67 -8.87 11.59
C SER A 215 -3.75 -7.89 10.87
N GLU A 216 -3.69 -7.94 9.54
CA GLU A 216 -2.94 -7.00 8.70
C GLU A 216 -3.64 -5.64 8.65
N LEU A 217 -4.97 -5.60 8.43
CA LEU A 217 -5.73 -4.36 8.34
C LEU A 217 -5.75 -3.57 9.65
N PHE A 218 -6.08 -4.24 10.76
CA PHE A 218 -6.37 -3.59 12.04
C PHE A 218 -5.24 -3.74 13.08
N GLY A 219 -4.28 -4.63 12.84
CA GLY A 219 -3.22 -4.95 13.80
C GLY A 219 -3.71 -5.85 14.92
N TYR A 220 -2.77 -6.32 15.76
CA TYR A 220 -3.07 -7.21 16.88
C TYR A 220 -2.23 -6.89 18.12
N MET A 221 -2.79 -7.21 19.29
CA MET A 221 -2.08 -7.15 20.57
C MET A 221 -1.26 -8.42 20.81
N PRO A 222 -0.17 -8.35 21.61
CA PRO A 222 0.54 -9.55 22.04
C PRO A 222 -0.42 -10.60 22.61
N GLY A 223 -0.30 -11.85 22.16
CA GLY A 223 -1.15 -12.95 22.65
C GLY A 223 -2.60 -12.95 22.16
N ALA A 224 -2.96 -12.14 21.15
CA ALA A 224 -4.33 -12.09 20.63
C ALA A 224 -4.84 -13.40 19.98
N PHE A 225 -3.93 -14.23 19.45
CA PHE A 225 -4.23 -15.55 18.87
C PHE A 225 -3.00 -16.47 18.93
N THR A 226 -3.18 -17.76 18.67
CA THR A 226 -2.10 -18.75 18.63
C THR A 226 -1.10 -18.42 17.50
N GLY A 227 0.12 -18.02 17.84
CA GLY A 227 1.13 -17.53 16.90
C GLY A 227 1.29 -16.02 16.83
N ALA A 228 0.50 -15.25 17.59
CA ALA A 228 0.69 -13.81 17.72
C ALA A 228 2.05 -13.49 18.37
N GLY A 229 2.91 -12.76 17.66
CA GLY A 229 4.22 -12.38 18.17
C GLY A 229 4.13 -11.56 19.48
N ASN A 230 5.10 -11.76 20.37
CA ASN A 230 5.13 -11.19 21.72
C ASN A 230 5.12 -9.64 21.78
N LYS A 231 5.37 -8.96 20.66
CA LYS A 231 5.37 -7.49 20.56
C LYS A 231 4.10 -6.89 19.94
N GLY A 232 3.16 -7.73 19.47
CA GLY A 232 2.01 -7.28 18.68
C GLY A 232 2.43 -6.75 17.30
N LYS A 233 1.47 -6.24 16.53
CA LYS A 233 1.71 -5.62 15.22
C LYS A 233 0.73 -4.46 14.99
N SER A 234 1.22 -3.34 14.46
CA SER A 234 0.37 -2.24 13.99
C SER A 234 -0.29 -2.63 12.67
N GLY A 235 -1.58 -2.31 12.52
CA GLY A 235 -2.30 -2.58 11.28
C GLY A 235 -1.96 -1.60 10.16
N TYR A 236 -2.54 -1.84 9.00
CA TYR A 236 -2.45 -0.99 7.81
C TYR A 236 -3.11 0.38 7.99
N PHE A 237 -4.25 0.47 8.70
CA PHE A 237 -4.94 1.74 8.94
C PHE A 237 -4.14 2.71 9.82
N GLU A 238 -3.87 2.34 11.07
CA GLU A 238 -2.49 2.11 11.46
C GLU A 238 -1.36 3.00 10.90
N MET A 239 -0.60 2.36 10.01
CA MET A 239 0.56 2.86 9.29
C MET A 239 0.22 3.94 8.27
N ALA A 240 -1.00 3.90 7.70
CA ALA A 240 -1.44 4.84 6.67
C ALA A 240 -2.05 6.12 7.26
N ASP A 241 -1.91 6.39 8.56
CA ASP A 241 -2.42 7.60 9.20
C ASP A 241 -1.92 8.89 8.51
N GLY A 242 -2.85 9.79 8.19
CA GLY A 242 -2.63 10.97 7.35
C GLY A 242 -2.47 10.68 5.85
N GLY A 243 -2.49 9.42 5.42
CA GLY A 243 -2.32 8.94 4.05
C GLY A 243 -3.62 8.45 3.40
N THR A 244 -3.48 7.48 2.48
CA THR A 244 -4.59 6.86 1.75
C THR A 244 -4.47 5.33 1.77
N VAL A 245 -5.57 4.66 2.07
CA VAL A 245 -5.70 3.20 1.99
C VAL A 245 -6.57 2.84 0.80
N PHE A 246 -6.03 2.01 -0.09
CA PHE A 246 -6.75 1.43 -1.21
C PHE A 246 -7.15 -0.01 -0.89
N LEU A 247 -8.45 -0.26 -0.80
CA LEU A 247 -9.04 -1.57 -0.52
C LEU A 247 -9.54 -2.20 -1.82
N ASP A 248 -8.75 -3.11 -2.38
CA ASP A 248 -9.13 -3.89 -3.56
C ASP A 248 -10.03 -5.06 -3.16
N GLU A 249 -10.95 -5.43 -4.04
CA GLU A 249 -11.94 -6.50 -3.81
C GLU A 249 -12.77 -6.36 -2.52
N ILE A 250 -13.22 -5.14 -2.18
CA ILE A 250 -13.98 -4.86 -0.94
C ILE A 250 -15.24 -5.73 -0.76
N GLY A 251 -15.83 -6.20 -1.86
CA GLY A 251 -16.98 -7.10 -1.87
C GLY A 251 -16.70 -8.54 -1.40
N GLU A 252 -15.45 -8.87 -1.09
CA GLU A 252 -15.02 -10.15 -0.49
C GLU A 252 -14.95 -10.09 1.04
N LEU A 253 -15.02 -8.91 1.66
CA LEU A 253 -14.91 -8.79 3.11
C LEU A 253 -16.02 -9.55 3.85
N SER A 254 -15.65 -10.22 4.94
CA SER A 254 -16.61 -10.82 5.87
C SER A 254 -17.42 -9.76 6.62
N LEU A 255 -18.60 -10.13 7.13
CA LEU A 255 -19.46 -9.22 7.91
C LEU A 255 -18.77 -8.66 9.16
N ALA A 256 -17.87 -9.43 9.79
CA ALA A 256 -17.09 -9.00 10.93
C ALA A 256 -16.12 -7.87 10.54
N MET A 257 -15.36 -8.06 9.45
CA MET A 257 -14.45 -7.03 8.93
C MET A 257 -15.20 -5.79 8.45
N GLN A 258 -16.35 -5.95 7.81
CA GLN A 258 -17.22 -4.84 7.39
C GLN A 258 -17.65 -3.98 8.58
N THR A 259 -17.95 -4.59 9.74
CA THR A 259 -18.32 -3.86 10.96
C THR A 259 -17.15 -3.03 11.49
N ARG A 260 -15.92 -3.54 11.41
CA ARG A 260 -14.72 -2.78 11.82
C ARG A 260 -14.40 -1.67 10.84
N LEU A 261 -14.47 -1.94 9.53
CA LEU A 261 -14.26 -0.94 8.50
C LEU A 261 -15.27 0.22 8.60
N LEU A 262 -16.52 -0.08 8.96
CA LEU A 262 -17.54 0.95 9.20
C LEU A 262 -17.10 1.94 10.28
N ARG A 263 -16.49 1.47 11.38
CA ARG A 263 -15.96 2.35 12.44
C ARG A 263 -14.81 3.23 11.95
N VAL A 264 -13.96 2.71 11.06
CA VAL A 264 -12.91 3.51 10.42
C VAL A 264 -13.53 4.63 9.59
N LEU A 265 -14.53 4.33 8.78
CA LEU A 265 -15.21 5.29 7.90
C LEU A 265 -16.08 6.31 8.66
N GLN A 266 -16.71 5.90 9.76
CA GLN A 266 -17.65 6.75 10.51
C GLN A 266 -16.96 7.56 11.60
N ASP A 267 -16.14 6.91 12.42
CA ASP A 267 -15.58 7.50 13.64
C ASP A 267 -14.10 7.87 13.49
N GLY A 268 -13.45 7.43 12.40
CA GLY A 268 -12.00 7.52 12.26
C GLY A 268 -11.29 6.71 13.33
N GLU A 269 -11.85 5.58 13.75
CA GLU A 269 -11.32 4.76 14.83
C GLU A 269 -11.03 3.33 14.39
N ILE A 270 -9.92 2.79 14.88
CA ILE A 270 -9.59 1.38 14.75
C ILE A 270 -9.44 0.71 16.12
N MET A 271 -9.67 -0.59 16.17
CA MET A 271 -9.32 -1.43 17.32
C MET A 271 -8.50 -2.60 16.84
N ARG A 272 -7.35 -2.82 17.49
CA ARG A 272 -6.51 -4.00 17.26
C ARG A 272 -7.25 -5.26 17.71
N VAL A 273 -6.97 -6.38 17.05
CA VAL A 273 -7.43 -7.71 17.48
C VAL A 273 -6.97 -7.95 18.92
N GLY A 274 -7.90 -8.28 19.80
CA GLY A 274 -7.65 -8.49 21.24
C GLY A 274 -7.57 -7.21 22.09
N SER A 275 -7.78 -6.02 21.51
CA SER A 275 -7.84 -4.74 22.23
C SER A 275 -9.28 -4.25 22.37
N SER A 276 -9.62 -3.67 23.53
CA SER A 276 -10.85 -2.91 23.76
C SER A 276 -10.68 -1.40 23.63
N LYS A 277 -9.44 -0.91 23.49
CA LYS A 277 -9.14 0.52 23.38
C LYS A 277 -9.17 0.98 21.92
N PRO A 278 -10.04 1.93 21.55
CA PRO A 278 -10.03 2.52 20.22
C PRO A 278 -8.84 3.45 20.02
N ARG A 279 -8.41 3.61 18.77
CA ARG A 279 -7.35 4.54 18.35
C ARG A 279 -7.85 5.39 17.18
N LYS A 280 -7.70 6.71 17.28
CA LYS A 280 -8.03 7.62 16.20
C LYS A 280 -7.01 7.52 15.07
N VAL A 281 -7.51 7.49 13.84
CA VAL A 281 -6.74 7.50 12.59
C VAL A 281 -7.43 8.42 11.59
N ASN A 282 -6.64 9.14 10.79
CA ASN A 282 -7.11 10.00 9.71
C ASN A 282 -6.67 9.45 8.36
N VAL A 283 -7.45 8.53 7.80
CA VAL A 283 -7.13 7.84 6.54
C VAL A 283 -8.17 8.15 5.48
N ARG A 284 -7.72 8.50 4.27
CA ARG A 284 -8.60 8.54 3.10
C ARG A 284 -8.77 7.13 2.57
N ILE A 285 -10.00 6.75 2.23
CA ILE A 285 -10.30 5.41 1.72
C ILE A 285 -10.66 5.47 0.24
N ILE A 286 -10.00 4.64 -0.56
CA ILE A 286 -10.41 4.30 -1.92
C ILE A 286 -10.75 2.81 -1.91
N ALA A 287 -11.93 2.43 -2.37
CA ALA A 287 -12.37 1.04 -2.41
C ALA A 287 -12.61 0.61 -3.86
N ALA A 288 -12.33 -0.64 -4.18
CA ALA A 288 -12.59 -1.22 -5.50
C ALA A 288 -13.31 -2.56 -5.39
N THR A 289 -14.19 -2.85 -6.36
CA THR A 289 -14.76 -4.20 -6.51
C THR A 289 -15.27 -4.44 -7.92
N ASN A 290 -15.30 -5.70 -8.32
CA ASN A 290 -15.98 -6.22 -9.51
C ASN A 290 -17.39 -6.77 -9.21
N ARG A 291 -17.80 -6.81 -7.94
CA ARG A 291 -19.10 -7.35 -7.52
C ARG A 291 -20.15 -6.24 -7.44
N ASN A 292 -21.40 -6.62 -7.71
CA ASN A 292 -22.53 -5.74 -7.46
C ASN A 292 -22.81 -5.67 -5.95
N LEU A 293 -22.37 -4.59 -5.29
CA LEU A 293 -22.55 -4.43 -3.85
C LEU A 293 -24.03 -4.33 -3.45
N ALA A 294 -24.89 -3.73 -4.28
CA ALA A 294 -26.31 -3.60 -3.98
C ALA A 294 -27.00 -4.97 -3.89
N GLU A 295 -26.72 -5.86 -4.85
CA GLU A 295 -27.20 -7.25 -4.83
C GLU A 295 -26.68 -8.02 -3.61
N ARG A 296 -25.42 -7.80 -3.21
CA ARG A 296 -24.86 -8.43 -2.00
C ARG A 296 -25.52 -7.92 -0.72
N VAL A 297 -25.95 -6.66 -0.68
CA VAL A 297 -26.73 -6.11 0.43
C VAL A 297 -28.08 -6.82 0.52
N GLU A 298 -28.78 -7.00 -0.59
CA GLU A 298 -30.05 -7.72 -0.63
C GLU A 298 -29.91 -9.18 -0.17
N LYS A 299 -28.80 -9.84 -0.54
CA LYS A 299 -28.46 -11.19 -0.11
C LYS A 299 -27.93 -11.30 1.32
N GLY A 300 -27.81 -10.19 2.06
CA GLY A 300 -27.28 -10.17 3.43
C GLY A 300 -25.77 -10.45 3.54
N LEU A 301 -25.04 -10.46 2.42
CA LEU A 301 -23.59 -10.70 2.35
C LEU A 301 -22.76 -9.42 2.53
N PHE A 302 -23.41 -8.26 2.41
CA PHE A 302 -22.78 -6.96 2.61
C PHE A 302 -23.70 -6.07 3.45
N ARG A 303 -23.13 -5.32 4.41
CA ARG A 303 -23.93 -4.47 5.28
C ARG A 303 -24.38 -3.21 4.55
N ARG A 304 -25.67 -2.90 4.70
CA ARG A 304 -26.31 -1.74 4.08
C ARG A 304 -25.72 -0.40 4.55
N ASP A 305 -25.37 -0.29 5.83
CA ASP A 305 -24.77 0.91 6.42
C ASP A 305 -23.38 1.22 5.85
N LEU A 306 -22.54 0.19 5.69
CA LEU A 306 -21.23 0.29 5.04
C LEU A 306 -21.37 0.65 3.56
N TYR A 307 -22.32 0.03 2.85
CA TYR A 307 -22.56 0.34 1.44
C TYR A 307 -22.84 1.84 1.23
N TYR A 308 -23.73 2.44 2.02
CA TYR A 308 -24.02 3.87 1.89
C TYR A 308 -22.83 4.78 2.22
N ARG A 309 -21.93 4.36 3.12
CA ARG A 309 -20.69 5.11 3.43
C ARG A 309 -19.64 5.01 2.32
N LEU A 310 -19.61 3.89 1.59
CA LEU A 310 -18.73 3.71 0.43
C LEU A 310 -19.31 4.37 -0.83
N ASN A 311 -20.64 4.34 -1.00
CA ASN A 311 -21.35 4.79 -2.19
C ASN A 311 -21.54 6.32 -2.23
N VAL A 312 -20.46 7.08 -2.01
CA VAL A 312 -20.46 8.55 -1.98
C VAL A 312 -19.93 9.12 -3.30
N ALA A 313 -18.71 8.74 -3.70
CA ALA A 313 -18.10 9.14 -4.96
C ALA A 313 -17.80 7.89 -5.80
N VAL A 314 -18.67 7.57 -6.75
CA VAL A 314 -18.60 6.31 -7.51
C VAL A 314 -17.98 6.55 -8.88
N VAL A 315 -16.99 5.73 -9.23
CA VAL A 315 -16.36 5.70 -10.55
C VAL A 315 -16.58 4.33 -11.15
N ASN A 316 -17.29 4.25 -12.28
CA ASN A 316 -17.48 3.01 -13.01
C ASN A 316 -16.51 2.94 -14.18
N ILE A 317 -15.61 1.95 -14.18
CA ILE A 317 -14.67 1.73 -15.27
C ILE A 317 -15.27 0.73 -16.24
N PRO A 318 -15.51 1.12 -17.51
CA PRO A 318 -16.08 0.22 -18.50
C PRO A 318 -15.09 -0.90 -18.87
N PRO A 319 -15.62 -2.10 -19.17
CA PRO A 319 -14.81 -3.19 -19.70
C PRO A 319 -14.26 -2.82 -21.08
N LEU A 320 -13.15 -3.44 -21.48
CA LEU A 320 -12.39 -3.07 -22.68
C LEU A 320 -13.23 -3.18 -23.97
N ARG A 321 -14.18 -4.12 -24.02
CA ARG A 321 -15.15 -4.29 -25.13
C ARG A 321 -16.08 -3.10 -25.36
N GLU A 322 -16.31 -2.27 -24.33
CA GLU A 322 -17.14 -1.06 -24.43
C GLU A 322 -16.31 0.18 -24.81
N ARG A 323 -14.98 0.04 -24.95
CA ARG A 323 -14.04 1.11 -25.26
C ARG A 323 -12.97 0.65 -26.28
N PRO A 324 -13.39 0.24 -27.50
CA PRO A 324 -12.46 -0.30 -28.49
C PRO A 324 -11.38 0.68 -28.95
N ASP A 325 -11.65 1.99 -28.88
CA ASP A 325 -10.69 3.04 -29.22
C ASP A 325 -9.45 3.03 -28.32
N ASP A 326 -9.55 2.49 -27.09
CA ASP A 326 -8.41 2.35 -26.17
C ASP A 326 -7.46 1.22 -26.56
N ILE A 327 -7.93 0.24 -27.36
CA ILE A 327 -7.15 -0.97 -27.66
C ILE A 327 -5.87 -0.61 -28.40
N GLN A 328 -5.91 0.29 -29.37
CA GLN A 328 -4.73 0.66 -30.16
C GLN A 328 -3.65 1.38 -29.33
N PRO A 329 -3.97 2.44 -28.56
CA PRO A 329 -3.02 3.04 -27.63
C PRO A 329 -2.44 2.03 -26.63
N LEU A 330 -3.27 1.15 -26.05
CA LEU A 330 -2.83 0.15 -25.08
C LEU A 330 -1.89 -0.89 -25.70
N VAL A 331 -2.25 -1.45 -26.86
CA VAL A 331 -1.40 -2.39 -27.61
C VAL A 331 -0.04 -1.75 -27.91
N THR A 332 -0.05 -0.52 -28.41
CA THR A 332 1.18 0.20 -28.77
C THR A 332 2.05 0.44 -27.52
N HIS A 333 1.42 0.84 -26.42
CA HIS A 333 2.11 1.06 -25.14
C HIS A 333 2.77 -0.23 -24.62
N PHE A 334 2.02 -1.33 -24.51
CA PHE A 334 2.56 -2.59 -24.02
C PHE A 334 3.60 -3.20 -24.96
N LEU A 335 3.38 -3.10 -26.28
CA LEU A 335 4.35 -3.57 -27.26
C LEU A 335 5.67 -2.82 -27.12
N ASN A 336 5.65 -1.49 -27.03
CA ASN A 336 6.83 -0.66 -26.85
C ASN A 336 7.54 -0.95 -25.51
N MET A 337 6.78 -1.10 -24.42
CA MET A 337 7.28 -1.45 -23.10
C MET A 337 8.07 -2.77 -23.14
N PHE A 338 7.46 -3.83 -23.69
CA PHE A 338 8.10 -5.15 -23.72
C PHE A 338 9.21 -5.24 -24.76
N THR A 339 9.06 -4.66 -25.94
CA THR A 339 10.10 -4.65 -26.96
C THR A 339 11.34 -3.89 -26.51
N SER A 340 11.20 -2.77 -25.79
CA SER A 340 12.32 -2.06 -25.17
C SER A 340 13.02 -2.90 -24.11
N LYS A 341 12.24 -3.56 -23.22
CA LYS A 341 12.76 -4.44 -22.18
C LYS A 341 13.58 -5.62 -22.74
N TYR A 342 13.10 -6.23 -23.83
CA TYR A 342 13.74 -7.40 -24.45
C TYR A 342 14.63 -7.05 -25.65
N ARG A 343 14.82 -5.75 -25.95
CA ARG A 343 15.59 -5.24 -27.10
C ARG A 343 15.17 -5.86 -28.43
N LYS A 344 13.86 -6.04 -28.62
CA LYS A 344 13.24 -6.56 -29.84
C LYS A 344 12.64 -5.42 -30.66
N HIS A 345 12.37 -5.69 -31.94
CA HIS A 345 11.65 -4.77 -32.82
C HIS A 345 10.52 -5.53 -33.50
N MET A 346 9.29 -5.07 -33.27
CA MET A 346 8.08 -5.67 -33.78
C MET A 346 7.14 -4.58 -34.27
N ASN A 347 6.50 -4.81 -35.41
CA ASN A 347 5.54 -3.88 -36.00
C ASN A 347 4.17 -4.56 -36.09
N LEU A 348 3.11 -3.82 -35.84
CA LEU A 348 1.74 -4.33 -35.94
C LEU A 348 1.27 -4.26 -37.39
N THR A 349 0.67 -5.34 -37.89
CA THR A 349 -0.04 -5.30 -39.17
C THR A 349 -1.46 -4.74 -38.98
N PRO A 350 -2.03 -4.04 -39.98
CA PRO A 350 -3.40 -3.52 -39.88
C PRO A 350 -4.44 -4.60 -39.58
N GLY A 351 -4.32 -5.79 -40.20
CA GLY A 351 -5.25 -6.91 -39.98
C GLY A 351 -5.21 -7.47 -38.55
N LEU A 352 -4.07 -7.38 -37.86
CA LEU A 352 -3.98 -7.76 -36.45
C LEU A 352 -4.78 -6.81 -35.56
N MET A 353 -4.69 -5.50 -35.81
CA MET A 353 -5.41 -4.50 -35.02
C MET A 353 -6.92 -4.65 -35.11
N GLU A 354 -7.43 -4.99 -36.29
CA GLU A 354 -8.87 -5.26 -36.48
C GLU A 354 -9.33 -6.48 -35.67
N ALA A 355 -8.56 -7.58 -35.72
CA ALA A 355 -8.85 -8.77 -34.92
C ALA A 355 -8.83 -8.48 -33.41
N LEU A 356 -7.88 -7.67 -32.93
CA LEU A 356 -7.80 -7.27 -31.54
C LEU A 356 -8.98 -6.38 -31.11
N ARG A 357 -9.53 -5.56 -32.01
CA ARG A 357 -10.71 -4.71 -31.72
C ARG A 357 -12.02 -5.50 -31.62
N GLN A 358 -12.13 -6.60 -32.37
CA GLN A 358 -13.35 -7.42 -32.42
C GLN A 358 -13.45 -8.44 -31.27
N TYR A 359 -12.32 -8.75 -30.61
CA TYR A 359 -12.31 -9.68 -29.49
C TYR A 359 -12.99 -9.08 -28.25
N SER A 360 -13.67 -9.91 -27.45
CA SER A 360 -14.48 -9.47 -26.31
C SER A 360 -13.69 -9.13 -25.05
N TRP A 361 -12.41 -9.51 -24.98
CA TRP A 361 -11.50 -9.24 -23.85
C TRP A 361 -12.07 -9.56 -22.47
N PRO A 362 -12.42 -10.84 -22.18
CA PRO A 362 -12.97 -11.24 -20.88
C PRO A 362 -12.03 -10.91 -19.69
N GLY A 363 -10.72 -10.90 -19.89
CA GLY A 363 -9.73 -10.47 -18.89
C GLY A 363 -9.27 -9.01 -19.04
N ASN A 364 -9.96 -8.23 -19.88
CA ASN A 364 -9.76 -6.79 -20.07
C ASN A 364 -8.29 -6.42 -20.35
N VAL A 365 -7.80 -5.31 -19.79
CA VAL A 365 -6.44 -4.80 -20.01
C VAL A 365 -5.37 -5.78 -19.52
N ARG A 366 -5.65 -6.57 -18.47
CA ARG A 366 -4.73 -7.59 -17.96
C ARG A 366 -4.48 -8.70 -18.97
N GLU A 367 -5.54 -9.18 -19.63
CA GLU A 367 -5.41 -10.17 -20.71
C GLU A 367 -4.65 -9.60 -21.90
N LEU A 368 -4.95 -8.37 -22.30
CA LEU A 368 -4.25 -7.67 -23.38
C LEU A 368 -2.75 -7.52 -23.09
N GLN A 369 -2.40 -7.09 -21.87
CA GLN A 369 -1.01 -6.96 -21.44
C GLN A 369 -0.28 -8.31 -21.49
N ASN A 370 -0.90 -9.37 -20.95
CA ASN A 370 -0.34 -10.72 -20.95
C ASN A 370 -0.15 -11.26 -22.37
N LEU A 371 -1.10 -11.02 -23.27
CA LEU A 371 -1.00 -11.40 -24.68
C LEU A 371 0.20 -10.71 -25.34
N MET A 372 0.31 -9.39 -25.21
CA MET A 372 1.44 -8.64 -25.78
C MET A 372 2.78 -9.13 -25.22
N HIS A 373 2.85 -9.37 -23.91
CA HIS A 373 4.04 -9.90 -23.28
C HIS A 373 4.42 -11.28 -23.83
N SER A 374 3.44 -12.18 -23.94
CA SER A 374 3.63 -13.53 -24.47
C SER A 374 4.13 -13.49 -25.91
N ILE A 375 3.54 -12.66 -26.77
CA ILE A 375 3.97 -12.51 -28.17
C ILE A 375 5.42 -12.03 -28.25
N VAL A 376 5.80 -11.04 -27.44
CA VAL A 376 7.18 -10.50 -27.43
C VAL A 376 8.19 -11.53 -26.92
N ILE A 377 7.80 -12.42 -26.01
CA ILE A 377 8.66 -13.52 -25.54
C ILE A 377 8.81 -14.58 -26.64
N THR A 378 7.70 -15.05 -27.21
CA THR A 378 7.67 -16.22 -28.09
C THR A 378 8.19 -15.93 -29.51
N LYS A 379 8.03 -14.70 -29.99
CA LYS A 379 8.45 -14.29 -31.34
C LYS A 379 9.72 -13.43 -31.26
N ASP A 380 10.63 -13.56 -32.21
CA ASP A 380 11.88 -12.81 -32.21
C ASP A 380 11.72 -11.40 -32.81
N HIS A 381 11.61 -11.32 -34.13
CA HIS A 381 11.53 -10.07 -34.88
C HIS A 381 10.47 -10.16 -35.97
N GLY A 382 10.03 -8.98 -36.45
CA GLY A 382 9.22 -8.86 -37.66
C GLY A 382 7.75 -8.50 -37.40
N PRO A 383 6.92 -8.54 -38.45
CA PRO A 383 5.54 -8.08 -38.38
C PRO A 383 4.67 -9.04 -37.57
N LEU A 384 3.87 -8.51 -36.66
CA LEU A 384 2.84 -9.20 -35.91
C LEU A 384 1.57 -9.25 -36.74
N SER A 385 1.06 -10.46 -36.96
CA SER A 385 -0.09 -10.79 -37.78
C SER A 385 -1.13 -11.56 -36.99
N VAL A 386 -2.33 -11.72 -37.55
CA VAL A 386 -3.42 -12.50 -36.93
C VAL A 386 -3.00 -13.94 -36.60
N LYS A 387 -2.04 -14.51 -37.34
CA LYS A 387 -1.53 -15.87 -37.10
C LYS A 387 -0.74 -16.02 -35.80
N ASP A 388 -0.27 -14.92 -35.24
CA ASP A 388 0.47 -14.89 -33.97
C ASP A 388 -0.47 -14.82 -32.76
N LEU A 389 -1.78 -14.67 -32.97
CA LEU A 389 -2.78 -14.70 -31.91
C LEU A 389 -3.10 -16.13 -31.47
N PRO A 390 -3.43 -16.34 -30.19
CA PRO A 390 -4.01 -17.59 -29.72
C PRO A 390 -5.25 -17.99 -30.51
N ARG A 391 -5.42 -19.31 -30.72
CA ARG A 391 -6.52 -19.87 -31.54
C ARG A 391 -7.92 -19.50 -31.03
N HIS A 392 -8.10 -19.33 -29.72
CA HIS A 392 -9.38 -18.93 -29.13
C HIS A 392 -9.77 -17.48 -29.46
N MET A 393 -8.82 -16.63 -29.88
CA MET A 393 -9.09 -15.24 -30.25
C MET A 393 -9.43 -15.06 -31.73
N THR A 394 -9.06 -16.02 -32.58
CA THR A 394 -9.24 -15.93 -34.03
C THR A 394 -10.54 -16.55 -34.53
N GLY A 395 -11.42 -17.01 -33.64
CA GLY A 395 -12.71 -17.58 -34.00
C GLY A 395 -12.65 -18.96 -34.67
N ASN A 396 -11.46 -19.57 -34.77
CA ASN A 396 -11.25 -20.91 -35.34
C ASN A 396 -11.61 -22.05 -34.36
N GLU A 397 -12.63 -21.85 -33.51
CA GLU A 397 -13.33 -22.96 -32.85
C GLU A 397 -14.49 -23.48 -33.72
N ASN A 398 -14.95 -22.67 -34.69
CA ASN A 398 -15.87 -23.07 -35.74
C ASN A 398 -15.10 -23.23 -37.07
N GLU A 399 -14.28 -24.28 -37.18
CA GLU A 399 -14.45 -25.06 -38.41
C GLU A 399 -15.83 -25.71 -38.26
N GLU A 400 -16.88 -25.01 -38.69
CA GLU A 400 -17.89 -25.74 -39.44
C GLU A 400 -17.08 -26.59 -40.41
N LEU A 401 -17.09 -27.92 -40.21
CA LEU A 401 -16.60 -28.85 -41.20
C LEU A 401 -17.13 -28.31 -42.52
N PHE A 402 -16.23 -27.74 -43.33
CA PHE A 402 -16.58 -27.17 -44.62
C PHE A 402 -16.93 -28.38 -45.48
N PHE A 403 -18.14 -28.89 -45.30
CA PHE A 403 -18.78 -29.76 -46.27
C PHE A 403 -19.02 -28.82 -47.45
N PRO A 404 -18.35 -29.01 -48.60
CA PRO A 404 -18.69 -28.23 -49.76
C PRO A 404 -20.19 -28.40 -49.97
N ASP A 405 -20.90 -27.27 -50.03
CA ASP A 405 -22.34 -27.14 -50.25
C ASP A 405 -22.71 -27.56 -51.68
N ASP A 406 -22.24 -28.74 -52.08
CA ASP A 406 -22.53 -29.38 -53.36
C ASP A 406 -23.79 -30.25 -53.18
N GLY A 407 -24.92 -29.62 -52.87
CA GLY A 407 -26.25 -30.20 -53.08
C GLY A 407 -26.59 -31.46 -52.28
N ILE A 408 -26.18 -31.55 -51.01
CA ILE A 408 -26.61 -32.65 -50.14
C ILE A 408 -28.10 -32.47 -49.81
N ASN A 409 -28.97 -33.26 -50.43
CA ASN A 409 -30.37 -33.34 -50.02
C ASN A 409 -30.46 -34.01 -48.64
N TYR A 410 -30.92 -33.27 -47.63
CA TYR A 410 -31.05 -33.71 -46.24
C TYR A 410 -32.33 -34.53 -45.98
N GLU A 411 -33.23 -34.65 -46.97
CA GLU A 411 -34.47 -35.46 -46.89
C GLU A 411 -34.25 -36.94 -47.26
N ARG A 412 -33.13 -37.53 -46.82
CA ARG A 412 -32.82 -38.94 -47.09
C ARG A 412 -32.17 -39.63 -45.88
N PRO A 413 -32.23 -40.96 -45.77
CA PRO A 413 -31.67 -41.68 -44.63
C PRO A 413 -30.19 -41.37 -44.43
N LEU A 414 -29.79 -41.14 -43.17
CA LEU A 414 -28.41 -40.80 -42.78
C LEU A 414 -27.36 -41.79 -43.34
N LYS A 415 -27.75 -43.07 -43.48
CA LYS A 415 -26.92 -44.12 -44.07
C LYS A 415 -26.47 -43.80 -45.50
N ASP A 416 -27.34 -43.20 -46.30
CA ASP A 416 -27.07 -42.86 -47.70
C ASP A 416 -26.22 -41.60 -47.81
N ILE A 417 -26.47 -40.63 -46.92
CA ILE A 417 -25.66 -39.39 -46.81
C ILE A 417 -24.21 -39.74 -46.45
N MET A 418 -24.02 -40.57 -45.43
CA MET A 418 -22.69 -40.99 -45.00
C MET A 418 -21.96 -41.80 -46.08
N ALA A 419 -22.67 -42.67 -46.82
CA ALA A 419 -22.08 -43.42 -47.93
C ALA A 419 -21.59 -42.52 -49.07
N ASP A 420 -22.32 -41.44 -49.38
CA ASP A 420 -21.90 -40.47 -50.40
C ASP A 420 -20.69 -39.64 -49.99
N ILE A 421 -20.66 -39.17 -48.73
CA ILE A 421 -19.53 -38.42 -48.17
C ILE A 421 -18.28 -39.31 -48.15
N GLU A 422 -18.39 -40.55 -47.66
CA GLU A 422 -17.30 -41.53 -47.68
C GLU A 422 -16.79 -41.79 -49.10
N ARG A 423 -17.69 -41.97 -50.09
CA ARG A 423 -17.31 -42.15 -51.50
C ARG A 423 -16.62 -40.92 -52.07
N GLY A 424 -17.11 -39.72 -51.75
CA GLY A 424 -16.51 -38.46 -52.16
C GLY A 424 -15.08 -38.32 -51.65
N ILE A 425 -14.86 -38.64 -50.36
CA ILE A 425 -13.53 -38.64 -49.74
C ILE A 425 -12.62 -39.68 -50.40
N LEU A 426 -13.09 -40.91 -50.59
CA LEU A 426 -12.31 -41.98 -51.24
C LEU A 426 -11.94 -41.64 -52.70
N ARG A 427 -12.85 -41.04 -53.48
CA ARG A 427 -12.57 -40.58 -54.86
C ARG A 427 -11.56 -39.44 -54.91
N LYS A 428 -11.66 -38.46 -54.00
CA LYS A 428 -10.67 -37.37 -53.89
C LYS A 428 -9.30 -37.92 -53.49
N ALA A 429 -9.25 -38.80 -52.49
CA ALA A 429 -8.00 -39.47 -52.08
C ALA A 429 -7.39 -40.31 -53.20
N LEU A 430 -8.21 -40.98 -54.02
CA LEU A 430 -7.74 -41.74 -55.18
C LEU A 430 -7.17 -40.83 -56.28
N LYS A 431 -7.76 -39.65 -56.51
CA LYS A 431 -7.21 -38.64 -57.44
C LYS A 431 -5.85 -38.11 -56.98
N VAL A 432 -5.64 -37.95 -55.67
CA VAL A 432 -4.38 -37.42 -55.10
C VAL A 432 -3.28 -38.50 -55.04
N HIS A 433 -3.62 -39.72 -54.63
CA HIS A 433 -2.63 -40.77 -54.38
C HIS A 433 -2.49 -41.81 -55.51
N GLY A 434 -3.38 -41.78 -56.52
CA GLY A 434 -3.29 -42.53 -57.77
C GLY A 434 -3.51 -44.05 -57.68
N SER A 435 -3.48 -44.65 -56.49
CA SER A 435 -3.63 -46.10 -56.30
C SER A 435 -4.45 -46.44 -55.05
N VAL A 436 -5.39 -47.39 -55.20
CA VAL A 436 -6.25 -47.89 -54.10
C VAL A 436 -5.43 -48.46 -52.94
N GLN A 437 -4.25 -49.03 -53.22
CA GLN A 437 -3.38 -49.62 -52.20
C GLN A 437 -2.74 -48.55 -51.32
N LYS A 438 -2.31 -47.42 -51.91
CA LYS A 438 -1.78 -46.28 -51.14
C LYS A 438 -2.87 -45.62 -50.30
N VAL A 439 -4.09 -45.49 -50.84
CA VAL A 439 -5.23 -44.93 -50.08
C VAL A 439 -5.61 -45.85 -48.90
N ALA A 440 -5.55 -47.18 -49.07
CA ALA A 440 -5.78 -48.16 -48.01
C ALA A 440 -4.78 -48.05 -46.86
N GLU A 441 -3.49 -47.85 -47.18
CA GLU A 441 -2.44 -47.65 -46.20
C GLU A 441 -2.60 -46.31 -45.46
N VAL A 442 -2.88 -45.23 -46.18
CA VAL A 442 -3.08 -43.88 -45.61
C VAL A 442 -4.29 -43.85 -44.67
N PHE A 443 -5.40 -44.46 -45.06
CA PHE A 443 -6.63 -44.51 -44.26
C PHE A 443 -6.70 -45.70 -43.31
N LYS A 444 -5.66 -46.54 -43.25
CA LYS A 444 -5.56 -47.72 -42.36
C LYS A 444 -6.78 -48.65 -42.44
N VAL A 445 -7.31 -48.84 -43.64
CA VAL A 445 -8.45 -49.71 -43.92
C VAL A 445 -8.07 -50.76 -44.95
N ASN A 446 -8.70 -51.93 -44.88
CA ASN A 446 -8.39 -53.01 -45.81
C ASN A 446 -8.76 -52.61 -47.25
N ARG A 447 -7.90 -52.95 -48.22
CA ARG A 447 -8.10 -52.68 -49.65
C ARG A 447 -9.47 -53.16 -50.15
N SER A 448 -9.93 -54.31 -49.67
CA SER A 448 -11.26 -54.87 -50.00
C SER A 448 -12.42 -53.97 -49.53
N THR A 449 -12.23 -53.25 -48.42
CA THR A 449 -13.25 -52.35 -47.85
C THR A 449 -13.37 -51.07 -48.67
N ILE A 450 -12.24 -50.49 -49.12
CA ILE A 450 -12.25 -49.34 -50.02
C ILE A 450 -12.86 -49.71 -51.38
N PHE A 451 -12.50 -50.87 -51.93
CA PHE A 451 -13.01 -51.32 -53.21
C PHE A 451 -14.54 -51.53 -53.18
N ARG A 452 -15.05 -52.16 -52.11
CA ARG A 452 -16.49 -52.36 -51.88
C ARG A 452 -17.24 -51.05 -51.72
N LYS A 453 -16.69 -50.08 -50.97
CA LYS A 453 -17.31 -48.75 -50.79
C LYS A 453 -17.29 -47.90 -52.06
N LEU A 454 -16.33 -48.11 -52.97
CA LEU A 454 -16.26 -47.41 -54.26
C LEU A 454 -17.24 -47.99 -55.32
N HIS A 455 -17.52 -49.30 -55.28
CA HIS A 455 -18.31 -50.02 -56.29
C HIS A 455 -19.70 -50.49 -55.82
N SER A 456 -20.13 -50.17 -54.60
CA SER A 456 -21.50 -50.44 -54.18
C SER A 456 -22.45 -49.49 -54.92
N GLU A 457 -22.83 -49.85 -56.14
CA GLU A 457 -24.06 -49.37 -56.77
C GLU A 457 -25.26 -50.05 -56.11
N LYS A 458 -26.39 -49.35 -56.07
CA LYS A 458 -27.63 -49.80 -55.44
C LYS A 458 -28.01 -51.21 -55.94
N ASP A 459 -27.96 -52.20 -55.06
CA ASP A 459 -28.93 -53.29 -55.13
C ASP A 459 -30.27 -52.68 -54.73
N GLY A 460 -31.08 -52.36 -55.73
CA GLY A 460 -32.51 -52.22 -55.56
C GLY A 460 -33.09 -53.62 -55.33
N GLY A 461 -33.83 -53.79 -54.24
CA GLY A 461 -34.55 -55.00 -53.93
C GLY A 461 -35.55 -54.74 -52.82
N GLU A 462 -36.79 -54.48 -53.26
CA GLU A 462 -38.10 -54.52 -52.59
C GLU A 462 -38.31 -53.86 -51.21
#